data_AF-A0A4P9Y560-F1
#
_entry.id   AF-A0A4P9Y560-F1
#
_cell.length_a   1.000
_cell.length_b   1.000
_cell.length_c   1.000
_cell.angle_alpha   90.00
_cell.angle_beta   90.00
_cell.angle_gamma   90.00
#
_symmetry.space_group_name_H-M   'P 1'
#
loop_
_entity.id
_entity.type
_entity.pdbx_description
1 polymer ?
#
loop_
_entity_poly.entity_id
_entity_poly.type
_entity_poly.pdbx_seq_one_letter_code
_entity_poly.pdbx_strand_id
1 'polypeptide(L)'
;MSGPIVRDVEPSEEKIAQFADYEEARLEQRYSLTTAFDEMAFCFSFGRQARHLYRYGVRGDCSSTLSHFRFCLSLKAKSSEDARSAMVAQERERAYQAASGPSSQDVWSIRRQPPSDFPPKDLAEAQTFG
;
A
#
# COMPACT_ATOMS: atom_id res chain seq x y z
N MET A 1 25.31 -23.88 -10.66
CA MET A 1 23.85 -23.95 -10.83
C MET A 1 23.23 -24.24 -9.47
N SER A 2 22.95 -23.21 -8.69
CA SER A 2 22.11 -23.34 -7.48
C SER A 2 20.95 -22.39 -7.67
N GLY A 3 19.75 -22.94 -7.90
CA GLY A 3 18.53 -22.16 -7.86
C GLY A 3 18.26 -21.68 -6.43
N PRO A 4 17.55 -20.55 -6.24
CA PRO A 4 17.19 -20.10 -4.91
C PRO A 4 16.23 -21.10 -4.27
N ILE A 5 16.59 -21.57 -3.08
CA ILE A 5 15.74 -22.39 -2.21
C ILE A 5 14.60 -21.50 -1.72
N VAL A 6 13.45 -21.54 -2.39
CA VAL A 6 12.20 -21.13 -1.77
C VAL A 6 11.89 -22.22 -0.75
N ARG A 7 12.04 -21.91 0.55
CA ARG A 7 11.48 -22.79 1.59
C ARG A 7 9.99 -22.52 1.60
N ASP A 8 9.22 -23.46 1.10
CA ASP A 8 7.80 -23.55 1.40
C ASP A 8 7.68 -23.82 2.91
N VAL A 9 7.57 -22.75 3.69
CA VAL A 9 7.18 -22.86 5.10
C VAL A 9 5.67 -23.02 5.08
N GLU A 10 5.19 -24.26 5.13
CA GLU A 10 3.78 -24.53 5.38
C GLU A 10 3.41 -23.88 6.73
N PRO A 11 2.57 -22.83 6.75
CA PRO A 11 2.17 -22.22 7.99
C PRO A 11 1.39 -23.26 8.80
N SER A 12 1.77 -23.45 10.06
CA SER A 12 1.00 -24.29 10.98
C SER A 12 -0.45 -23.81 11.04
N GLU A 13 -1.42 -24.72 11.20
CA GLU A 13 -2.85 -24.41 11.24
C GLU A 13 -3.18 -23.27 12.22
N GLU A 14 -2.47 -23.22 13.36
CA GLU A 14 -2.57 -22.15 14.36
C GLU A 14 -2.22 -20.77 13.80
N LYS A 15 -1.18 -20.69 12.95
CA LYS A 15 -0.78 -19.43 12.32
C LYS A 15 -1.84 -18.98 11.31
N ILE A 16 -2.43 -19.91 10.56
CA ILE A 16 -3.49 -19.61 9.59
C ILE A 16 -4.71 -19.01 10.31
N ALA A 17 -5.13 -19.62 11.42
CA ALA A 17 -6.22 -19.10 12.24
C ALA A 17 -5.90 -17.70 12.79
N GLN A 18 -4.70 -17.52 13.35
CA GLN A 18 -4.25 -16.22 13.86
C GLN A 18 -4.24 -15.13 12.78
N PHE A 19 -3.77 -15.46 11.57
CA PHE A 19 -3.78 -14.52 10.44
C PHE A 19 -5.21 -14.16 10.01
N ALA A 20 -6.12 -15.13 9.98
CA ALA A 20 -7.53 -14.89 9.64
C ALA A 20 -8.22 -13.96 10.66
N ASP A 21 -8.00 -14.19 11.95
CA ASP A 21 -8.56 -13.34 13.02
C ASP A 21 -8.01 -11.91 12.96
N TYR A 22 -6.71 -11.76 12.68
CA TYR A 22 -6.09 -10.45 12.49
C TYR A 22 -6.65 -9.69 11.28
N GLU A 23 -6.89 -10.39 10.16
CA GLU A 23 -7.47 -9.82 8.94
C GLU A 23 -8.90 -9.31 9.21
N GLU A 24 -9.69 -10.08 9.96
CA GLU A 24 -11.04 -9.69 10.37
C GLU A 24 -11.03 -8.45 11.27
N ALA A 25 -10.19 -8.42 12.31
CA ALA A 25 -10.04 -7.26 13.18
C ALA A 25 -9.61 -6.01 12.40
N ARG A 26 -8.69 -6.18 11.42
CA ARG A 26 -8.25 -5.11 10.53
C ARG A 26 -9.38 -4.60 9.63
N LEU A 27 -10.22 -5.48 9.10
CA LEU A 27 -11.40 -5.12 8.29
C LEU A 27 -12.36 -4.26 9.11
N GLU A 28 -12.70 -4.71 10.32
CA GLU A 28 -13.60 -3.96 11.20
C GLU A 28 -13.06 -2.56 11.53
N GLN A 29 -11.77 -2.48 11.89
CA GLN A 29 -11.14 -1.19 12.21
C GLN A 29 -11.14 -0.24 10.99
N ARG A 30 -10.86 -0.77 9.80
CA ARG A 30 -10.79 0.03 8.57
C ARG A 30 -12.16 0.57 8.13
N TYR A 31 -13.22 -0.21 8.29
CA TYR A 31 -14.57 0.17 7.90
C TYR A 31 -15.39 0.80 9.03
N SER A 32 -14.75 1.11 10.16
CA SER A 32 -15.35 1.89 11.24
C SER A 32 -15.77 3.28 10.76
N LEU A 33 -17.01 3.66 11.06
CA LEU A 33 -17.57 4.97 10.67
C LEU A 33 -16.86 6.15 11.31
N THR A 34 -16.43 6.01 12.57
CA THR A 34 -15.71 7.08 13.27
C THR A 34 -14.34 7.30 12.65
N THR A 35 -13.60 6.21 12.40
CA THR A 35 -12.28 6.27 11.76
C THR A 35 -12.36 6.84 10.34
N ALA A 36 -13.31 6.37 9.53
CA ALA A 36 -13.49 6.88 8.17
C ALA A 36 -13.92 8.36 8.13
N PHE A 37 -14.72 8.80 9.11
CA PHE A 37 -15.09 10.21 9.26
C PHE A 37 -13.88 11.07 9.65
N ASP A 38 -13.10 10.64 10.63
CA ASP A 38 -11.91 11.37 11.11
C ASP A 38 -10.89 11.55 9.98
N GLU A 39 -10.67 10.53 9.16
CA GLU A 39 -9.82 10.61 7.96
C GLU A 39 -10.32 11.64 6.95
N MET A 40 -11.61 11.62 6.64
CA MET A 40 -12.24 12.57 5.73
C MET A 40 -12.14 14.00 6.27
N ALA A 41 -12.55 14.22 7.53
CA ALA A 41 -12.51 15.52 8.19
C ALA A 41 -11.09 16.08 8.26
N PHE A 42 -10.11 15.22 8.56
CA PHE A 42 -8.71 15.60 8.57
C PHE A 42 -8.20 16.00 7.17
N CYS A 43 -8.66 15.33 6.11
CA CYS A 43 -8.34 15.72 4.73
C CYS A 43 -8.86 17.13 4.39
N PHE A 44 -10.12 17.42 4.74
CA PHE A 44 -10.74 18.72 4.51
C PHE A 44 -10.29 19.82 5.47
N SER A 45 -9.61 19.46 6.56
CA SER A 45 -9.13 20.42 7.54
C SER A 45 -8.30 21.53 6.90
N PHE A 46 -8.54 22.77 7.33
CA PHE A 46 -7.88 23.94 6.77
C PHE A 46 -6.36 23.85 6.87
N GLY A 47 -5.82 23.32 7.98
CA GLY A 47 -4.38 23.19 8.17
C GLY A 47 -3.70 22.26 7.16
N ARG A 48 -4.36 21.20 6.71
CA ARG A 48 -3.83 20.31 5.66
C ARG A 48 -3.97 20.95 4.28
N GLN A 49 -5.14 21.52 4.00
CA GLN A 49 -5.44 22.17 2.72
C GLN A 49 -4.59 23.43 2.48
N ALA A 50 -4.31 24.23 3.52
CA ALA A 50 -3.46 25.41 3.41
C ALA A 50 -2.02 25.05 3.02
N ARG A 51 -1.47 23.96 3.55
CA ARG A 51 -0.13 23.48 3.16
C ARG A 51 -0.09 22.98 1.73
N HIS A 52 -1.15 22.30 1.28
CA HIS A 52 -1.25 21.83 -0.10
C HIS A 52 -1.36 23.00 -1.08
N LEU A 53 -2.20 23.98 -0.74
CA LEU A 53 -2.34 25.22 -1.50
C LEU A 53 -1.03 26.00 -1.55
N TYR A 54 -0.31 26.10 -0.44
CA TYR A 54 0.98 26.78 -0.39
C TYR A 54 2.04 26.11 -1.28
N ARG A 55 2.12 24.77 -1.29
CA ARG A 55 3.13 24.04 -2.07
C ARG A 55 2.81 23.92 -3.55
N TYR A 56 1.54 23.62 -3.87
CA TYR A 56 1.14 23.22 -5.22
C TYR A 56 0.16 24.20 -5.87
N GLY A 57 -0.30 25.24 -5.17
CA GLY A 57 -1.26 26.22 -5.71
C GLY A 57 -2.67 25.70 -5.91
N VAL A 58 -2.93 24.43 -5.56
CA VAL A 58 -4.24 23.77 -5.69
C VAL A 58 -4.68 23.19 -4.36
N ARG A 59 -5.99 22.96 -4.20
CA ARG A 59 -6.51 22.18 -3.07
C ARG A 59 -6.08 20.73 -3.20
N GLY A 60 -5.85 20.07 -2.06
CA GLY A 60 -5.53 18.65 -2.04
C GLY A 60 -6.75 17.83 -2.44
N ASP A 61 -6.52 16.78 -3.23
CA ASP A 61 -7.59 15.85 -3.60
C ASP A 61 -8.02 15.01 -2.38
N CYS A 62 -9.27 15.22 -1.95
CA CYS A 62 -9.92 14.47 -0.86
C CYS A 62 -11.03 13.54 -1.37
N SER A 63 -11.12 13.30 -2.69
CA SER A 63 -12.15 12.46 -3.28
C SER A 63 -12.10 11.02 -2.78
N SER A 64 -10.90 10.46 -2.59
CA SER A 64 -10.70 9.08 -2.11
C SER A 64 -11.15 8.85 -0.67
N THR A 65 -10.88 9.79 0.25
CA THR A 65 -11.32 9.65 1.65
C THR A 65 -12.82 9.88 1.77
N LEU A 66 -13.36 10.77 0.94
CA LEU A 66 -14.80 11.00 0.87
C LEU A 66 -15.56 9.81 0.26
N SER A 67 -15.03 9.15 -0.77
CA SER A 67 -15.63 7.93 -1.34
C SER A 67 -15.60 6.78 -0.34
N HIS A 68 -14.51 6.65 0.43
CA HIS A 68 -14.42 5.70 1.53
C HIS A 68 -15.48 5.95 2.61
N PHE A 69 -15.63 7.20 3.06
CA PHE A 69 -16.65 7.57 4.03
C PHE A 69 -18.07 7.27 3.53
N ARG A 70 -18.38 7.59 2.27
CA ARG A 70 -19.67 7.26 1.66
C ARG A 70 -19.91 5.76 1.58
N PHE A 71 -18.88 4.98 1.28
CA PHE A 71 -18.98 3.53 1.31
C PHE A 71 -19.30 3.02 2.70
N CYS A 72 -18.57 3.45 3.74
CA CYS A 72 -18.83 3.06 5.13
C CYS A 72 -20.26 3.45 5.57
N LEU A 73 -20.75 4.63 5.18
CA LEU A 73 -22.14 5.02 5.42
C LEU A 73 -23.14 4.07 4.77
N SER A 74 -22.87 3.64 3.52
CA SER A 74 -23.74 2.70 2.80
C SER A 74 -23.76 1.30 3.44
N LEU A 75 -22.68 0.88 4.11
CA LEU A 75 -22.61 -0.40 4.81
C LEU A 75 -23.55 -0.45 6.01
N LYS A 76 -23.74 0.66 6.73
CA LYS A 76 -24.65 0.73 7.88
C LYS A 76 -26.12 0.49 7.49
N ALA A 77 -26.48 0.74 6.24
CA ALA A 77 -27.83 0.49 5.74
C ALA A 77 -28.06 -0.98 5.30
N LYS A 78 -27.00 -1.80 5.23
CA LYS A 78 -27.05 -3.20 4.78
C LYS A 78 -27.15 -4.17 5.96
N SER A 79 -27.54 -5.41 5.68
CA SER A 79 -27.47 -6.51 6.66
C SER A 79 -26.00 -6.79 7.04
N SER A 80 -25.75 -7.42 8.18
CA SER A 80 -24.38 -7.72 8.64
C SER A 80 -23.62 -8.62 7.67
N GLU A 81 -24.29 -9.60 7.06
CA GLU A 81 -23.70 -10.51 6.08
C GLU A 81 -23.40 -9.79 4.74
N ASP A 82 -24.34 -8.98 4.25
CA ASP A 82 -24.15 -8.19 3.02
C ASP A 82 -23.07 -7.12 3.20
N ALA A 83 -22.96 -6.54 4.40
CA ALA A 83 -21.93 -5.57 4.71
C ALA A 83 -20.54 -6.22 4.68
N ARG A 84 -20.38 -7.40 5.29
CA ARG A 84 -19.10 -8.14 5.30
C ARG A 84 -18.68 -8.53 3.88
N SER A 85 -19.59 -9.07 3.08
CA SER A 85 -19.27 -9.43 1.69
C SER A 85 -18.90 -8.21 0.84
N ALA A 86 -19.55 -7.06 1.04
CA ALA A 86 -19.19 -5.81 0.37
C ALA A 86 -17.81 -5.28 0.80
N MET A 87 -17.45 -5.34 2.09
CA MET A 87 -16.12 -4.95 2.57
C MET A 87 -15.02 -5.80 1.93
N VAL A 88 -15.23 -7.13 1.88
CA VAL A 88 -14.29 -8.07 1.25
C VAL A 88 -14.17 -7.80 -0.24
N ALA A 89 -15.27 -7.52 -0.94
CA ALA A 89 -15.23 -7.17 -2.36
C ALA A 89 -14.43 -5.89 -2.62
N GLN A 90 -14.56 -4.87 -1.76
CA GLN A 90 -13.78 -3.64 -1.90
C GLN A 90 -12.30 -3.84 -1.60
N GLU A 91 -11.93 -4.66 -0.61
CA GLU A 91 -10.52 -4.98 -0.36
C GLU A 91 -9.92 -5.81 -1.51
N ARG A 92 -10.70 -6.71 -2.14
CA ARG A 92 -10.25 -7.40 -3.35
C ARG A 92 -9.96 -6.44 -4.48
N GLU A 93 -10.83 -5.45 -4.71
CA GLU A 93 -10.59 -4.42 -5.71
C GLU A 93 -9.35 -3.59 -5.37
N ARG A 94 -9.17 -3.19 -4.10
CA ARG A 94 -7.97 -2.46 -3.65
C ARG A 94 -6.70 -3.29 -3.84
N ALA A 95 -6.74 -4.57 -3.50
CA ALA A 95 -5.61 -5.48 -3.68
C ALA A 95 -5.29 -5.67 -5.17
N TYR A 96 -6.31 -5.78 -6.02
CA TYR A 96 -6.15 -5.83 -7.47
C TYR A 96 -5.49 -4.53 -7.99
N GLN A 97 -6.01 -3.36 -7.62
CA GLN A 97 -5.44 -2.07 -8.01
C GLN A 97 -3.99 -1.90 -7.52
N ALA A 98 -3.70 -2.34 -6.30
CA ALA A 98 -2.35 -2.31 -5.74
C ALA A 98 -1.40 -3.27 -6.46
N ALA A 99 -1.88 -4.46 -6.85
CA ALA A 99 -1.10 -5.45 -7.60
C ALA A 99 -0.90 -5.05 -9.06
N SER A 100 -1.88 -4.37 -9.68
CA SER A 100 -1.80 -3.87 -11.06
C SER A 100 -1.01 -2.57 -11.18
N GLY A 101 -0.79 -1.86 -10.07
CA GLY A 101 -0.06 -0.59 -10.06
C GLY A 101 1.41 -0.78 -10.45
N PRO A 102 2.06 0.26 -11.00
CA PRO A 102 3.48 0.22 -11.33
C PRO A 102 4.29 -0.01 -10.05
N SER A 103 5.07 -1.09 -10.03
CA SER A 103 5.98 -1.37 -8.93
C SER A 103 7.21 -0.45 -9.02
N SER A 104 7.88 -0.20 -7.90
CA SER A 104 9.13 0.59 -7.91
C SER A 104 10.24 -0.02 -8.78
N GLN A 105 10.16 -1.32 -9.09
CA GLN A 105 11.07 -2.02 -9.99
C GLN A 105 10.80 -1.69 -11.47
N ASP A 106 9.58 -1.24 -11.80
CA ASP A 106 9.16 -0.89 -13.16
C ASP A 106 9.72 0.47 -13.61
N VAL A 107 10.09 1.34 -12.67
CA VAL A 107 10.70 2.64 -12.96
C VAL A 107 12.12 2.50 -13.53
N TRP A 108 12.81 1.38 -13.27
CA TRP A 108 14.22 1.19 -13.63
C TRP A 108 14.40 0.08 -14.66
N SER A 109 14.90 0.44 -15.85
CA SER A 109 15.34 -0.56 -16.82
C SER A 109 16.63 -1.25 -16.33
N ILE A 110 16.70 -2.58 -16.46
CA ILE A 110 17.94 -3.34 -16.19
C ILE A 110 19.06 -2.82 -17.09
N ARG A 111 20.20 -2.45 -16.49
CA ARG A 111 21.39 -2.03 -17.24
C ARG A 111 21.98 -3.23 -17.98
N ARG A 112 22.11 -3.12 -19.30
CA ARG A 112 22.78 -4.11 -20.15
C ARG A 112 24.30 -3.98 -20.17
N GLN A 113 24.80 -2.78 -19.86
CA GLN A 113 26.24 -2.49 -19.85
C GLN A 113 26.61 -1.76 -18.54
N PRO A 114 27.82 -1.99 -18.01
CA PRO A 114 28.32 -1.24 -16.88
C PRO A 114 28.43 0.26 -17.24
N PRO A 115 28.29 1.17 -16.25
CA PRO A 115 28.58 2.59 -16.46
C PRO A 115 30.00 2.80 -16.98
N SER A 116 30.22 3.85 -17.77
CA SER A 116 31.53 4.15 -18.39
C SER A 116 32.66 4.31 -17.39
N ASP A 117 32.35 4.76 -16.19
CA ASP A 117 33.32 5.04 -15.12
C ASP A 117 33.44 3.88 -14.11
N PHE A 118 33.02 2.67 -14.48
CA PHE A 118 33.10 1.48 -13.64
C PHE A 118 34.18 0.51 -14.15
N PRO A 119 35.13 0.06 -13.29
CA PRO A 119 35.32 0.43 -11.89
C PRO A 119 35.87 1.86 -11.73
N PRO A 120 35.48 2.57 -10.65
CA PRO A 120 36.04 3.88 -10.36
C PRO A 120 37.55 3.73 -10.09
N LYS A 121 38.31 4.74 -10.53
CA LYS A 121 39.79 4.67 -10.66
C LYS A 121 40.49 4.37 -9.34
N ASP A 122 39.91 4.82 -8.24
CA ASP A 122 40.32 4.56 -6.86
C ASP A 122 40.29 3.06 -6.48
N LEU A 123 39.32 2.30 -7.01
CA LEU A 123 39.24 0.86 -6.79
C LEU A 123 40.16 0.05 -7.72
N ALA A 124 40.53 0.61 -8.87
CA ALA A 124 41.53 0.00 -9.77
C ALA A 124 42.95 0.14 -9.19
N GLU A 125 43.26 1.27 -8.55
CA GLU A 125 44.55 1.53 -7.89
C GLU A 125 44.72 0.70 -6.60
N ALA A 126 43.63 0.40 -5.88
CA ALA A 126 43.65 -0.46 -4.69
C ALA A 126 43.97 -1.94 -4.99
N GLN A 127 43.86 -2.39 -6.25
CA GLN A 127 44.13 -3.77 -6.67
C GLN A 127 45.58 -4.02 -7.12
N THR A 128 46.38 -2.94 -7.27
CA THR A 128 47.77 -3.03 -7.75
C THR A 128 48.84 -2.99 -6.66
N PHE A 129 48.46 -2.84 -5.38
CA PHE A 129 49.37 -3.02 -4.25
C PHE A 129 49.33 -4.47 -3.77
N GLY A 130 50.07 -5.34 -4.48
CA GLY A 130 50.44 -6.69 -4.08
C GLY A 130 51.96 -6.81 -4.03
#